data_AF-B4I118-F1
#
_entry.id   AF-B4I118-F1
#
_cell.length_a   1.000
_cell.length_b   1.000
_cell.length_c   1.000
_cell.angle_alpha   90.00
_cell.angle_beta   90.00
_cell.angle_gamma   90.00
#
_symmetry.space_group_name_H-M   'P 1'
#
loop_
_entity.id
_entity.type
_entity.pdbx_description
1 polymer ?
#
loop_
_entity_poly.entity_id
_entity_poly.type
_entity_poly.pdbx_seq_one_letter_code
_entity_poly.pdbx_strand_id
1 'polypeptide(L)'
;MSKIERGRVGVWPVGLVGGLMVERPLLTEDGTKVTGFNAAWRPERPFPIDMAAFAISMDLFIRNPQATFSYEVQRGYQESEILRHLTTRDQLQPLANRCTDVLVWHTRTEKTKLAAEEALLKKGQRSDGGMEV
;
A
#
# COMPACT_ATOMS: atom_id res chain seq x y z
N MET A 1 13.38 16.41 -3.30
CA MET A 1 12.45 15.26 -3.43
C MET A 1 13.24 14.05 -3.83
N SER A 2 13.25 13.01 -3.00
CA SER A 2 13.88 11.72 -3.30
C SER A 2 13.15 11.08 -4.49
N LYS A 3 13.88 10.70 -5.54
CA LYS A 3 13.33 10.02 -6.72
C LYS A 3 13.68 8.53 -6.66
N ILE A 4 12.78 7.70 -7.19
CA ILE A 4 13.06 6.29 -7.40
C ILE A 4 14.09 6.17 -8.51
N GLU A 5 15.16 5.42 -8.25
CA GLU A 5 16.20 5.15 -9.23
C GLU A 5 15.66 4.25 -10.35
N ARG A 6 16.27 4.37 -11.53
CA ARG A 6 15.93 3.51 -12.66
C ARG A 6 16.18 2.04 -12.29
N GLY A 7 15.23 1.16 -12.58
CA GLY A 7 15.34 -0.26 -12.23
C GLY A 7 15.20 -0.60 -10.76
N ARG A 8 14.68 0.32 -9.92
CA ARG A 8 14.41 0.08 -8.51
C ARG A 8 12.91 0.08 -8.19
N VAL A 9 12.60 -0.52 -7.05
CA VAL A 9 11.32 -0.34 -6.35
C VAL A 9 11.62 0.46 -5.09
N GLY A 10 11.00 1.64 -4.99
CA GLY A 10 11.09 2.48 -3.80
C GLY A 10 10.12 1.99 -2.73
N VAL A 11 10.52 2.02 -1.46
CA VAL A 11 9.69 1.61 -0.32
C VAL A 11 9.74 2.59 0.83
N TRP A 12 8.65 2.69 1.59
CA TRP A 12 8.51 3.60 2.73
C TRP A 12 7.48 3.11 3.77
N PRO A 13 7.44 3.71 4.97
CA PRO A 13 6.45 3.41 6.00
C PRO A 13 5.03 3.82 5.61
N VAL A 14 4.04 3.06 6.07
CA VAL A 14 2.61 3.37 5.96
C VAL A 14 1.97 3.41 7.34
N GLY A 15 1.19 4.46 7.61
CA GLY A 15 0.45 4.61 8.85
C GLY A 15 -0.88 3.86 8.85
N LEU A 16 -1.30 3.38 10.03
CA LEU A 16 -2.63 2.78 10.28
C LEU A 16 -2.96 1.56 9.40
N VAL A 17 -1.99 0.68 9.18
CA VAL A 17 -2.14 -0.50 8.32
C VAL A 17 -1.69 -1.78 9.03
N GLY A 18 -2.18 -2.93 8.59
CA GLY A 18 -1.77 -4.24 9.14
C GLY A 18 -2.10 -4.44 10.64
N GLY A 19 -2.98 -3.61 11.21
CA GLY A 19 -3.25 -3.59 12.65
C GLY A 19 -2.18 -2.86 13.49
N LEU A 20 -1.27 -2.12 12.86
CA LEU A 20 -0.19 -1.37 13.48
C LEU A 20 -0.39 0.15 13.34
N MET A 21 0.22 0.93 14.24
CA MET A 21 0.33 2.38 14.04
C MET A 21 1.16 2.69 12.79
N VAL A 22 2.24 1.94 12.56
CA VAL A 22 3.13 2.07 11.41
C VAL A 22 3.65 0.70 11.00
N GLU A 23 3.44 0.32 9.74
CA GLU A 23 4.14 -0.79 9.09
C GLU A 23 5.29 -0.21 8.24
N ARG A 24 6.50 -0.74 8.37
CA ARG A 24 7.71 -0.19 7.76
C ARG A 24 8.78 -1.24 7.40
N PRO A 25 9.62 -0.95 6.41
CA PRO A 25 10.87 -1.68 6.19
C PRO A 25 11.82 -1.50 7.39
N LEU A 26 12.51 -2.58 7.75
CA LEU A 26 13.66 -2.57 8.65
C LEU A 26 14.91 -2.46 7.80
N LEU A 27 15.81 -1.56 8.19
CA LEU A 27 17.02 -1.26 7.43
C LEU A 27 18.27 -1.80 8.13
N THR A 28 19.37 -1.87 7.38
CA THR A 28 20.73 -2.01 7.92
C THR A 28 21.11 -0.83 8.80
N GLU A 29 22.15 -0.96 9.63
CA GLU A 29 22.61 0.12 10.53
C GLU A 29 22.99 1.41 9.79
N ASP A 30 23.56 1.29 8.59
CA ASP A 30 23.86 2.43 7.71
C ASP A 30 22.62 3.02 7.01
N GLY A 31 21.47 2.35 7.13
CA GLY A 31 20.19 2.75 6.58
C GLY A 31 20.07 2.64 5.06
N THR A 32 20.94 1.85 4.40
CA THR A 32 21.01 1.78 2.94
C THR A 32 20.22 0.62 2.34
N LYS A 33 20.01 -0.48 3.08
CA LYS A 33 19.38 -1.70 2.58
C LYS A 33 18.26 -2.18 3.47
N VAL A 34 17.24 -2.80 2.87
CA VAL A 34 16.14 -3.46 3.60
C VAL A 34 16.58 -4.84 4.07
N THR A 35 16.53 -5.08 5.38
CA THR A 35 16.83 -6.37 6.02
C THR A 35 15.57 -7.19 6.34
N GLY A 36 14.44 -6.51 6.51
CA GLY A 36 13.16 -7.12 6.86
C GLY A 36 12.03 -6.10 6.95
N PHE A 37 10.95 -6.47 7.62
CA PHE A 37 9.77 -5.63 7.83
C PHE A 37 9.21 -5.90 9.23
N ASN A 38 8.55 -4.92 9.84
CA ASN A 38 7.94 -5.07 11.17
C ASN A 38 6.48 -5.57 11.12
N ALA A 39 6.02 -6.10 9.99
CA ALA A 39 4.64 -6.54 9.80
C ALA A 39 4.22 -7.57 10.86
N ALA A 40 3.05 -7.38 11.46
CA ALA A 40 2.49 -8.31 12.44
C ALA A 40 1.53 -9.33 11.80
N TRP A 41 0.85 -8.94 10.71
CA TRP A 41 -0.09 -9.79 10.00
C TRP A 41 0.59 -10.45 8.80
N ARG A 42 0.58 -11.79 8.77
CA ARG A 42 1.22 -12.60 7.73
C ARG A 42 2.68 -12.16 7.45
N PRO A 43 3.57 -12.14 8.47
CA PRO A 43 4.98 -11.74 8.29
C PRO A 43 5.77 -12.65 7.35
N GLU A 44 5.29 -13.87 7.10
CA GLU A 44 5.89 -14.86 6.20
C GLU A 44 5.77 -14.50 4.71
N ARG A 45 5.00 -13.46 4.36
CA ARG A 45 4.90 -12.98 2.97
C ARG A 45 6.28 -12.53 2.46
N PRO A 46 6.62 -12.75 1.17
CA PRO A 46 7.87 -12.25 0.60
C PRO A 46 8.03 -10.73 0.75
N PHE A 47 6.94 -10.00 0.56
CA PHE A 47 6.86 -8.56 0.76
C PHE A 47 5.63 -8.28 1.64
N PRO A 48 5.77 -8.34 2.98
CA PRO A 48 4.68 -8.08 3.91
C PRO A 48 4.48 -6.58 4.09
N ILE A 49 4.07 -5.91 3.01
CA ILE A 49 3.83 -4.47 2.96
C ILE A 49 2.46 -4.18 2.32
N ASP A 50 1.93 -2.99 2.56
CA ASP A 50 0.72 -2.47 1.94
C ASP A 50 0.95 -1.95 0.50
N MET A 51 -0.11 -1.88 -0.29
CA MET A 51 -0.07 -1.32 -1.65
C MET A 51 0.44 0.13 -1.70
N ALA A 52 0.15 0.95 -0.70
CA ALA A 52 0.61 2.33 -0.62
C ALA A 52 2.07 2.46 -0.16
N ALA A 53 2.74 1.36 0.19
CA ALA A 53 4.09 1.36 0.77
C ALA A 53 5.22 1.41 -0.26
N PHE A 54 4.91 1.34 -1.55
CA PHE A 54 5.93 1.24 -2.60
C PHE A 54 5.54 1.93 -3.90
N ALA A 55 6.55 2.19 -4.73
CA ALA A 55 6.35 2.48 -6.14
C ALA A 55 7.46 1.86 -6.98
N ILE A 56 7.14 1.58 -8.24
CA ILE A 56 7.95 0.79 -9.15
C ILE A 56 8.45 1.69 -10.28
N SER A 57 9.75 1.63 -10.57
CA SER A 57 10.31 2.30 -11.75
C SER A 57 9.72 1.70 -13.03
N MET A 58 9.19 2.55 -13.92
CA MET A 58 8.46 2.12 -15.12
C MET A 58 9.27 1.17 -16.02
N ASP A 59 10.59 1.29 -16.06
CA ASP A 59 11.44 0.44 -16.87
C ASP A 59 11.52 -1.01 -16.36
N LEU A 60 11.13 -1.28 -15.10
CA LEU A 60 10.94 -2.65 -14.62
C LEU A 60 9.73 -3.31 -15.28
N PHE A 61 8.62 -2.60 -15.48
CA PHE A 61 7.45 -3.14 -16.18
C PHE A 61 7.74 -3.44 -17.65
N ILE A 62 8.49 -2.57 -18.32
CA ILE A 62 8.89 -2.79 -19.72
C ILE A 62 9.75 -4.06 -19.86
N ARG A 63 10.64 -4.32 -18.89
CA ARG A 63 11.53 -5.50 -18.90
C ARG A 63 10.85 -6.77 -18.39
N ASN A 64 9.77 -6.64 -17.62
CA ASN A 64 9.06 -7.74 -17.00
C ASN A 64 7.56 -7.65 -17.34
N PRO A 65 7.17 -7.87 -18.61
CA PRO A 65 5.79 -7.74 -19.05
C PRO A 65 4.83 -8.72 -18.36
N GLN A 66 5.36 -9.80 -17.77
CA GLN A 66 4.61 -10.75 -16.95
C GLN A 66 4.24 -10.22 -15.56
N ALA A 67 4.79 -9.08 -15.12
CA ALA A 67 4.53 -8.53 -13.79
C ALA A 67 3.14 -7.90 -13.71
N THR A 68 2.16 -8.72 -13.35
CA THR A 68 0.76 -8.31 -13.20
C THR A 68 0.23 -8.70 -11.83
N PHE A 69 -0.81 -7.99 -11.37
CA PHE A 69 -1.62 -8.51 -10.28
C PHE A 69 -2.42 -9.73 -10.74
N SER A 70 -2.72 -10.63 -9.82
CA SER A 70 -3.55 -11.81 -10.08
C SER A 70 -4.80 -11.79 -9.19
N TYR A 71 -5.90 -12.32 -9.74
CA TYR A 71 -7.13 -12.58 -9.00
C TYR A 71 -7.04 -13.89 -8.18
N GLU A 72 -6.11 -14.78 -8.53
CA GLU A 72 -5.93 -16.10 -7.93
C GLU A 72 -4.83 -16.10 -6.86
N VAL A 73 -4.85 -15.09 -5.99
CA VAL A 73 -3.88 -14.96 -4.89
C VAL A 73 -4.57 -14.93 -3.54
N GLN A 74 -3.91 -15.50 -2.53
CA GLN A 74 -4.40 -15.43 -1.17
C GLN A 74 -4.52 -13.96 -0.73
N ARG A 75 -5.54 -13.67 0.09
CA ARG A 75 -5.71 -12.35 0.71
C ARG A 75 -4.38 -11.88 1.32
N GLY A 76 -3.95 -10.67 0.95
CA GLY A 76 -2.72 -10.03 1.43
C GLY A 76 -1.44 -10.40 0.67
N TYR A 77 -1.50 -11.23 -0.36
CA TYR A 77 -0.34 -11.60 -1.18
C TYR A 77 -0.27 -10.85 -2.51
N GLN A 78 -1.20 -9.93 -2.79
CA GLN A 78 -1.29 -9.27 -4.08
C GLN A 78 -0.08 -8.35 -4.34
N GLU A 79 0.42 -7.69 -3.31
CA GLU A 79 1.64 -6.88 -3.34
C GLU A 79 2.86 -7.78 -3.61
N SER A 80 2.94 -8.92 -2.93
CA SER A 80 4.02 -9.90 -3.15
C SER A 80 3.99 -10.49 -4.56
N GLU A 81 2.79 -10.68 -5.13
CA GLU A 81 2.60 -11.26 -6.46
C GLU A 81 3.21 -10.40 -7.56
N ILE A 82 3.04 -9.08 -7.51
CA ILE A 82 3.65 -8.21 -8.51
C ILE A 82 5.15 -8.01 -8.23
N LEU A 83 5.54 -7.83 -6.96
CA LEU A 83 6.91 -7.48 -6.59
C LEU A 83 7.90 -8.63 -6.81
N ARG A 84 7.46 -9.90 -6.68
CA ARG A 84 8.32 -11.07 -6.94
C ARG A 84 8.87 -11.14 -8.37
N HIS A 85 8.21 -10.47 -9.32
CA HIS A 85 8.67 -10.39 -10.71
C HIS A 85 9.63 -9.23 -10.98
N LEU A 86 9.74 -8.27 -10.05
CA LEU A 86 10.33 -6.96 -10.32
C LEU A 86 11.57 -6.67 -9.48
N THR A 87 11.68 -7.26 -8.29
CA THR A 87 12.75 -6.94 -7.34
C THR A 87 12.95 -8.07 -6.33
N THR A 88 14.10 -8.08 -5.68
CA THR A 88 14.31 -8.76 -4.41
C THR A 88 14.31 -7.77 -3.25
N ARG A 89 14.24 -8.26 -2.00
CA ARG A 89 14.23 -7.42 -0.79
C ARG A 89 15.48 -6.53 -0.69
N ASP A 90 16.65 -7.07 -0.99
CA ASP A 90 17.93 -6.36 -0.96
C ASP A 90 18.07 -5.31 -2.08
N GLN A 91 17.22 -5.39 -3.11
CA GLN A 91 17.18 -4.44 -4.22
C GLN A 91 16.21 -3.28 -4.00
N LEU A 92 15.39 -3.33 -2.95
CA LEU A 92 14.48 -2.25 -2.57
C LEU A 92 15.27 -0.99 -2.22
N GLN A 93 14.78 0.16 -2.67
CA GLN A 93 15.33 1.47 -2.37
C GLN A 93 14.57 2.10 -1.19
N PRO A 94 15.19 2.26 0.00
CA PRO A 94 14.55 2.94 1.12
C PRO A 94 14.36 4.43 0.80
N LEU A 95 13.12 4.92 0.95
CA LEU A 95 12.76 6.34 0.80
C LEU A 95 12.22 6.89 2.13
N ALA A 96 11.55 8.05 2.12
CA ALA A 96 10.97 8.67 3.32
C ALA A 96 11.96 8.79 4.49
N ASN A 97 13.09 9.46 4.23
CA ASN A 97 14.18 9.65 5.18
C ASN A 97 14.65 8.33 5.83
N ARG A 98 15.07 7.37 5.00
CA ARG A 98 15.48 6.02 5.44
C ARG A 98 14.39 5.34 6.29
N CYS A 99 13.16 5.40 5.81
CA CYS A 99 11.98 4.81 6.43
C CYS A 99 11.71 5.27 7.87
N THR A 100 12.00 6.55 8.17
CA THR A 100 11.71 7.16 9.47
C THR A 100 10.48 8.08 9.43
N ASP A 101 10.14 8.61 8.25
CA ASP A 101 8.97 9.47 8.07
C ASP A 101 7.76 8.66 7.58
N VAL A 102 6.59 8.90 8.17
CA VAL A 102 5.31 8.39 7.66
C VAL A 102 4.68 9.47 6.79
N LEU A 103 4.58 9.20 5.49
CA LEU A 103 4.10 10.17 4.49
C LEU A 103 2.78 9.73 3.82
N VAL A 104 2.24 8.57 4.21
CA VAL A 104 1.00 8.01 3.70
C VAL A 104 0.29 7.20 4.79
N TRP A 105 -1.05 7.22 4.78
CA TRP A 105 -1.89 6.53 5.75
C TRP A 105 -2.95 5.68 5.05
N HIS A 106 -3.14 4.46 5.52
CA HIS A 106 -4.17 3.54 5.05
C HIS A 106 -5.51 3.82 5.78
N THR A 107 -6.04 5.04 5.60
CA THR A 107 -7.33 5.41 6.18
C THR A 107 -8.48 4.74 5.43
N ARG A 108 -9.60 4.55 6.14
CA ARG A 108 -10.83 4.02 5.55
C ARG A 108 -11.99 4.90 5.95
N THR A 109 -12.86 5.16 4.99
CA THR A 109 -14.11 5.88 5.24
C THR A 109 -15.07 4.95 5.97
N GLU A 110 -15.73 5.48 7.00
CA GLU A 110 -16.81 4.77 7.67
C GLU A 110 -18.06 4.76 6.77
N LYS A 111 -18.81 3.66 6.78
CA LYS A 111 -20.10 3.62 6.10
C LYS A 111 -21.07 4.59 6.80
N THR A 112 -21.62 5.52 6.04
CA THR A 112 -22.60 6.48 6.56
C THR A 112 -23.88 5.77 7.02
N LYS A 113 -24.44 6.24 8.14
CA LYS A 113 -25.73 5.78 8.67
C LYS A 113 -26.83 6.69 8.13
N LEU A 114 -27.58 6.20 7.15
CA LEU A 114 -28.57 6.99 6.42
C LEU A 114 -30.02 6.76 6.89
N ALA A 115 -30.22 6.50 8.19
CA ALA A 115 -31.54 6.18 8.75
C ALA A 115 -32.60 7.29 8.51
N ALA A 116 -32.18 8.55 8.55
CA ALA A 116 -33.07 9.68 8.23
C ALA A 116 -33.42 9.73 6.74
N GLU A 117 -32.48 9.43 5.86
CA GLU A 117 -32.72 9.34 4.41
C GLU A 117 -33.70 8.21 4.10
N GLU A 118 -33.54 7.05 4.72
CA GLU A 118 -34.48 5.93 4.59
C GLU A 118 -35.91 6.32 5.03
N ALA A 119 -36.03 7.15 6.07
CA ALA A 119 -37.33 7.67 6.51
C ALA A 119 -37.93 8.70 5.53
N LEU A 120 -37.11 9.53 4.88
CA LEU A 120 -37.54 10.46 3.82
C LEU A 120 -38.01 9.71 2.58
N LEU A 121 -37.25 8.68 2.16
CA LEU A 121 -37.59 7.84 1.01
C LEU A 121 -38.97 7.18 1.17
N LYS A 122 -39.30 6.70 2.38
CA LYS A 122 -40.64 6.15 2.69
C LYS A 122 -41.77 7.17 2.56
N LYS A 123 -41.46 8.47 2.65
CA LYS A 123 -42.41 9.59 2.44
C LYS A 123 -42.39 10.12 1.00
N GLY A 124 -41.66 9.48 0.09
CA GLY A 124 -41.47 9.96 -1.29
C GLY A 124 -40.60 11.21 -1.40
N GLN A 125 -39.80 11.51 -0.37
CA GLN A 125 -38.88 12.64 -0.32
C GLN A 125 -37.44 12.15 -0.42
N ARG A 126 -36.53 12.99 -0.91
CA ARG A 126 -35.07 12.75 -0.91
C ARG A 126 -34.38 14.00 -0.41
N SER A 127 -33.26 13.85 0.31
CA SER A 127 -32.50 15.03 0.77
C SER A 127 -31.66 15.68 -0.32
N ASP A 128 -31.28 14.91 -1.36
CA ASP A 128 -30.34 15.33 -2.38
C ASP A 128 -30.93 16.23 -3.47
N GLY A 129 -32.25 16.19 -3.71
CA GLY A 129 -32.90 17.05 -4.70
C GLY A 129 -32.32 16.96 -6.12
N GLY A 130 -31.66 15.84 -6.46
CA GLY A 130 -30.94 15.65 -7.73
C GLY A 130 -29.47 16.08 -7.75
N MET A 131 -28.90 16.47 -6.60
CA MET A 131 -27.46 16.74 -6.44
C MET A 131 -26.64 15.45 -6.36
N GLU A 132 -25.42 15.48 -6.92
CA GLU A 132 -24.43 14.41 -6.74
C GLU A 132 -23.80 14.53 -5.34
N VAL A 133 -23.66 13.39 -4.64
CA VAL A 133 -23.14 13.28 -3.27
C VAL A 133 -22.14 12.13 -3.18
#